data_AF-A0A154V313-F1
#
_entry.id   AF-A0A154V313-F1
#
_cell.length_a   1.000
_cell.length_b   1.000
_cell.length_c   1.000
_cell.angle_alpha   90.00
_cell.angle_beta   90.00
_cell.angle_gamma   90.00
#
_symmetry.space_group_name_H-M   'P 1'
#
loop_
_entity.id
_entity.type
_entity.pdbx_description
1 polymer ?
#
loop_
_entity_poly.entity_id
_entity_poly.type
_entity_poly.pdbx_seq_one_letter_code
_entity_poly.pdbx_strand_id
1 'polypeptide(L)'
;MTFRYAPEPEPTAPRERKTSNGVGVAALIVGVVSLIGAVIPLLNYVSGFLAFAGIVLGIIGLVLRDRPKGSALAGLIVSLAALILSIVLAIAYTVGIASVIGDAVEESRSSASPVPLPEPQGTGSPDDVEVTYEITGTATSVTASWTSAVGDVFGIDQADGQTLPFTREVVLPGGSAFDDQRLTLVGVGGTEPSDLSCRILVDDRVVVESSASGQAAAVSCVATAAEIRGLDD
;
A
#
# COMPACT_ATOMS: atom_id res chain seq x y z
N MET A 1 18.39 -49.38 -84.90
CA MET A 1 18.66 -48.45 -83.77
C MET A 1 17.33 -48.07 -83.17
N THR A 2 16.96 -48.65 -82.03
CA THR A 2 15.73 -48.31 -81.31
C THR A 2 16.03 -47.21 -80.31
N PHE A 3 15.56 -46.00 -80.59
CA PHE A 3 15.61 -44.88 -79.65
C PHE A 3 14.67 -45.20 -78.47
N ARG A 4 15.22 -45.38 -77.27
CA ARG A 4 14.43 -45.45 -76.04
C ARG A 4 14.06 -44.03 -75.64
N TYR A 5 12.77 -43.74 -75.56
CA TYR A 5 12.25 -42.50 -74.99
C TYR A 5 12.62 -42.46 -73.49
N ALA A 6 13.32 -41.42 -73.06
CA ALA A 6 13.55 -41.17 -71.65
C ALA A 6 12.23 -40.67 -71.03
N PRO A 7 11.81 -41.17 -69.85
CA PRO A 7 10.58 -40.71 -69.21
C PRO A 7 10.70 -39.21 -68.90
N GLU A 8 9.64 -38.47 -69.22
CA GLU A 8 9.53 -37.04 -68.99
C GLU A 8 9.56 -36.75 -67.47
N PRO A 9 10.28 -35.71 -67.00
CA PRO A 9 10.29 -35.38 -65.57
C PRO A 9 8.89 -35.00 -65.10
N GLU A 10 8.37 -35.71 -64.10
CA GLU A 10 7.07 -35.39 -63.50
C GLU A 10 7.04 -33.95 -62.96
N PRO A 11 5.93 -33.20 -63.14
CA PRO A 11 5.78 -31.88 -62.55
C PRO A 11 5.81 -32.00 -61.02
N THR A 12 6.84 -31.43 -60.39
CA THR A 12 6.90 -31.34 -58.94
C THR A 12 5.80 -30.38 -58.48
N ALA A 13 4.81 -30.89 -57.74
CA ALA A 13 3.74 -30.08 -57.17
C ALA A 13 4.32 -28.88 -56.40
N PRO A 14 3.72 -27.67 -56.51
CA PRO A 14 4.19 -26.51 -55.76
C PRO A 14 4.19 -26.85 -54.27
N ARG A 15 5.37 -26.78 -53.63
CA ARG A 15 5.44 -26.86 -52.17
C ARG A 15 4.72 -25.63 -51.64
N GLU A 16 3.49 -25.81 -51.19
CA GLU A 16 2.75 -24.81 -50.44
C GLU A 16 3.62 -24.39 -49.25
N ARG A 17 4.28 -23.22 -49.34
CA ARG A 17 5.04 -22.70 -48.23
C ARG A 17 4.04 -22.37 -47.15
N LYS A 18 3.92 -23.25 -46.16
CA LYS A 18 3.17 -22.99 -44.93
C LYS A 18 3.80 -21.76 -44.27
N THR A 19 3.25 -20.57 -44.55
CA THR A 19 3.73 -19.34 -43.94
C THR A 19 3.38 -19.41 -42.46
N SER A 20 4.37 -19.29 -41.57
CA SER A 20 4.14 -19.31 -40.12
C SER A 20 3.88 -17.89 -39.61
N ASN A 21 2.94 -17.72 -38.68
CA ASN A 21 2.68 -16.42 -38.05
C ASN A 21 3.50 -16.31 -36.75
N GLY A 22 4.77 -15.90 -36.87
CA GLY A 22 5.67 -15.76 -35.72
C GLY A 22 5.15 -14.79 -34.66
N VAL A 23 4.50 -13.70 -35.08
CA VAL A 23 3.88 -12.70 -34.19
C VAL A 23 2.70 -13.30 -33.43
N GLY A 24 1.85 -14.09 -34.10
CA GLY A 24 0.75 -14.80 -33.45
C GLY A 24 1.22 -15.87 -32.45
N VAL A 25 2.34 -16.54 -32.71
CA VAL A 25 2.93 -17.50 -31.76
C VAL A 25 3.54 -16.77 -30.56
N ALA A 26 4.21 -15.63 -30.78
CA ALA A 26 4.71 -14.80 -29.69
C ALA A 26 3.57 -14.28 -28.79
N ALA A 27 2.46 -13.82 -29.39
CA ALA A 27 1.27 -13.42 -28.66
C ALA A 27 0.70 -14.55 -27.79
N LEU A 28 0.69 -15.78 -28.32
CA LEU A 28 0.24 -16.97 -27.58
C LEU A 28 1.14 -17.26 -26.38
N ILE A 29 2.46 -17.26 -26.56
CA ILE A 29 3.42 -17.54 -25.48
C ILE A 29 3.31 -16.47 -24.39
N VAL A 30 3.29 -15.20 -24.76
CA VAL A 30 3.15 -14.08 -23.81
C VAL A 30 1.82 -14.19 -23.05
N GLY A 31 0.71 -14.48 -23.73
CA GLY A 31 -0.60 -14.69 -23.07
C GLY A 31 -0.59 -15.83 -22.06
N VAL A 32 0.02 -16.97 -22.39
CA VAL A 32 0.12 -18.13 -21.48
C VAL A 32 1.00 -17.82 -20.27
N VAL A 33 2.15 -17.18 -20.48
CA VAL A 33 3.05 -16.77 -19.37
C VAL A 33 2.35 -15.77 -18.46
N SER A 34 1.57 -14.84 -19.01
CA SER A 34 0.75 -13.92 -18.23
C SER A 34 -0.29 -14.67 -17.40
N LEU A 35 -1.02 -15.60 -18.01
CA LEU A 35 -2.04 -16.38 -17.28
C LEU A 35 -1.45 -17.13 -16.08
N ILE A 36 -0.25 -17.70 -16.23
CA ILE A 36 0.47 -18.38 -15.14
C ILE A 36 0.94 -17.35 -14.09
N GLY A 37 1.50 -16.23 -14.52
CA GLY A 37 2.00 -15.16 -13.64
C GLY A 37 0.88 -14.45 -12.85
N ALA A 38 -0.37 -14.48 -13.32
CA ALA A 38 -1.50 -13.84 -12.67
C ALA A 38 -1.88 -14.49 -11.32
N VAL A 39 -1.55 -15.77 -11.14
CA VAL A 39 -1.89 -16.53 -9.93
C VAL A 39 -1.03 -16.12 -8.72
N ILE A 40 0.16 -15.57 -8.94
CA ILE A 40 1.09 -15.18 -7.87
C ILE A 40 0.91 -13.68 -7.59
N PRO A 41 0.51 -13.25 -6.37
CA PRO A 41 0.14 -11.86 -6.08
C PRO A 41 1.19 -10.81 -6.49
N LEU A 42 2.47 -11.07 -6.23
CA LEU A 42 3.57 -10.15 -6.57
C LEU A 42 3.83 -10.10 -8.09
N LEU A 43 3.68 -11.24 -8.77
CA LEU A 43 3.85 -11.33 -10.23
C LEU A 43 2.60 -10.92 -10.99
N ASN A 44 1.45 -10.82 -10.34
CA ASN A 44 0.18 -10.47 -10.96
C ASN A 44 0.22 -9.06 -11.57
N TYR A 45 0.90 -8.11 -10.91
CA TYR A 45 1.10 -6.77 -11.45
C TYR A 45 1.94 -6.77 -12.74
N VAL A 46 3.03 -7.52 -12.76
CA VAL A 46 3.89 -7.68 -13.95
C VAL A 46 3.16 -8.44 -15.06
N SER A 47 2.35 -9.43 -14.66
CA SER A 47 1.51 -10.22 -15.55
C SER A 47 0.47 -9.36 -16.26
N GLY A 48 -0.15 -8.39 -15.59
CA GLY A 48 -1.07 -7.44 -16.22
C GLY A 48 -0.42 -6.67 -17.39
N PHE A 49 0.83 -6.22 -17.22
CA PHE A 49 1.60 -5.57 -18.29
C PHE A 49 1.94 -6.54 -19.43
N LEU A 50 2.32 -7.77 -19.12
CA LEU A 50 2.56 -8.80 -20.14
C LEU A 50 1.28 -9.18 -20.89
N ALA A 51 0.13 -9.25 -20.21
CA ALA A 51 -1.15 -9.52 -20.84
C ALA A 51 -1.54 -8.39 -21.81
N PHE A 52 -1.29 -7.14 -21.44
CA PHE A 52 -1.47 -6.00 -22.35
C PHE A 52 -0.57 -6.11 -23.59
N ALA A 53 0.71 -6.42 -23.40
CA ALA A 53 1.63 -6.66 -24.52
C ALA A 53 1.12 -7.81 -25.41
N GLY A 54 0.67 -8.92 -24.82
CA GLY A 54 0.10 -10.08 -25.52
C GLY A 54 -1.12 -9.71 -26.36
N ILE A 55 -2.00 -8.83 -25.88
CA ILE A 55 -3.14 -8.31 -26.64
C ILE A 55 -2.66 -7.51 -27.86
N VAL A 56 -1.71 -6.60 -27.69
CA VAL A 56 -1.16 -5.79 -28.80
C VAL A 56 -0.52 -6.68 -29.86
N LEU A 57 0.33 -7.62 -29.45
CA LEU A 57 0.96 -8.62 -30.33
C LEU A 57 -0.10 -9.49 -31.05
N GLY A 58 -1.17 -9.87 -30.35
CA GLY A 58 -2.31 -10.60 -30.92
C GLY A 58 -3.04 -9.82 -32.02
N ILE A 59 -3.35 -8.54 -31.76
CA ILE A 59 -3.99 -7.65 -32.74
C ILE A 59 -3.10 -7.49 -33.98
N ILE A 60 -1.81 -7.22 -33.79
CA ILE A 60 -0.85 -7.10 -34.90
C ILE A 60 -0.84 -8.40 -35.72
N GLY A 61 -0.75 -9.55 -35.06
CA GLY A 61 -0.78 -10.86 -35.70
C GLY A 61 -2.04 -11.16 -36.51
N LEU A 62 -3.17 -10.50 -36.23
CA LEU A 62 -4.43 -10.60 -36.98
C LEU A 62 -4.48 -9.67 -38.21
N VAL A 63 -3.80 -8.52 -38.14
CA VAL A 63 -3.77 -7.51 -39.22
C VAL A 63 -2.78 -7.89 -40.33
N LEU A 64 -1.77 -8.72 -40.04
CA LEU A 64 -0.83 -9.21 -41.06
C LEU A 64 -1.54 -10.05 -42.14
N ARG A 65 -1.42 -9.62 -43.41
CA ARG A 65 -1.91 -10.38 -44.58
C ARG A 65 -1.03 -11.60 -44.86
N ASP A 66 -1.63 -12.61 -45.51
CA ASP A 66 -0.97 -13.84 -45.99
C ASP A 66 -0.34 -14.73 -44.91
N ARG A 67 -0.90 -14.70 -43.69
CA ARG A 67 -0.48 -15.51 -42.54
C ARG A 67 -1.67 -16.22 -41.87
N PRO A 68 -1.47 -17.40 -41.26
CA PRO A 68 -2.52 -18.10 -40.52
C PRO A 68 -2.92 -17.30 -39.28
N LYS A 69 -4.23 -17.07 -39.12
CA LYS A 69 -4.81 -16.23 -38.05
C LYS A 69 -5.10 -16.98 -36.75
N GLY A 70 -5.07 -18.31 -36.77
CA GLY A 70 -5.46 -19.15 -35.63
C GLY A 70 -4.62 -18.90 -34.37
N SER A 71 -3.30 -18.80 -34.48
CA SER A 71 -2.42 -18.55 -33.33
C SER A 71 -2.57 -17.13 -32.77
N ALA A 72 -2.76 -16.14 -33.64
CA ALA A 72 -2.98 -14.75 -33.23
C ALA A 72 -4.32 -14.58 -32.50
N LEU A 73 -5.39 -15.23 -32.99
CA LEU A 73 -6.69 -15.22 -32.33
C LEU A 73 -6.65 -15.93 -30.97
N ALA A 74 -6.01 -17.11 -30.90
CA ALA A 74 -5.85 -17.83 -29.65
C ALA A 74 -5.03 -17.02 -28.62
N GLY A 75 -3.91 -16.42 -29.04
CA GLY A 75 -3.09 -15.57 -28.17
C GLY A 75 -3.82 -14.33 -27.67
N LEU A 76 -4.65 -13.71 -28.51
CA LEU A 76 -5.51 -12.58 -28.12
C LEU A 76 -6.52 -12.99 -27.03
N ILE A 77 -7.25 -14.10 -27.25
CA ILE A 77 -8.27 -14.59 -26.31
C ILE A 77 -7.64 -14.94 -24.97
N VAL A 78 -6.51 -15.65 -24.97
CA VAL A 78 -5.79 -16.04 -23.76
C VAL A 78 -5.28 -14.82 -23.01
N SER A 79 -4.73 -13.82 -23.72
CA SER A 79 -4.23 -12.59 -23.09
C SER A 79 -5.37 -11.75 -22.49
N LEU A 80 -6.52 -11.67 -23.16
CA LEU A 80 -7.73 -11.02 -22.61
C LEU A 80 -8.22 -11.72 -21.35
N ALA A 81 -8.33 -13.05 -21.37
CA ALA A 81 -8.73 -13.82 -20.20
C ALA A 81 -7.75 -13.64 -19.03
N ALA A 82 -6.44 -13.65 -19.31
CA ALA A 82 -5.40 -13.41 -18.32
C ALA A 82 -5.49 -12.01 -17.71
N LEU A 83 -5.75 -10.97 -18.51
CA LEU A 83 -5.93 -9.60 -18.03
C LEU A 83 -7.14 -9.48 -17.11
N ILE A 84 -8.29 -10.04 -17.50
CA ILE A 84 -9.50 -10.02 -16.68
C ILE A 84 -9.25 -10.74 -15.35
N LEU A 85 -8.65 -11.94 -15.40
CA LEU A 85 -8.34 -12.73 -14.22
C LEU A 85 -7.37 -11.98 -13.29
N SER A 86 -6.36 -11.33 -13.86
CA SER A 86 -5.39 -10.51 -13.12
C SER A 86 -6.05 -9.36 -12.36
N ILE A 87 -6.98 -8.64 -13.01
CA ILE A 87 -7.74 -7.54 -12.38
C ILE A 87 -8.61 -8.07 -11.23
N VAL A 88 -9.33 -9.18 -11.45
CA VAL A 88 -10.18 -9.79 -10.42
C VAL A 88 -9.35 -10.23 -9.22
N LEU A 89 -8.23 -10.90 -9.44
CA LEU A 89 -7.31 -11.32 -8.37
C LEU A 89 -6.68 -10.13 -7.66
N ALA A 90 -6.29 -9.07 -8.38
CA ALA A 90 -5.76 -7.86 -7.77
C ALA A 90 -6.80 -7.23 -6.81
N ILE A 91 -8.05 -7.06 -7.27
CA ILE A 91 -9.13 -6.53 -6.44
C ILE A 91 -9.39 -7.45 -5.25
N ALA A 92 -9.48 -8.76 -5.47
CA ALA A 92 -9.73 -9.74 -4.41
C ALA A 92 -8.63 -9.76 -3.35
N TYR A 93 -7.35 -9.68 -3.75
CA TYR A 93 -6.24 -9.58 -2.79
C TYR A 93 -6.24 -8.25 -2.05
N THR A 94 -6.48 -7.13 -2.74
CA THR A 94 -6.52 -5.81 -2.07
C THR A 94 -7.70 -5.69 -1.10
N VAL A 95 -8.89 -6.16 -1.50
CA VAL A 95 -10.10 -6.11 -0.66
C VAL A 95 -9.99 -7.14 0.46
N GLY A 96 -9.47 -8.33 0.18
CA GLY A 96 -9.26 -9.37 1.19
C GLY A 96 -8.32 -8.91 2.29
N ILE A 97 -7.17 -8.32 1.94
CA ILE A 97 -6.23 -7.76 2.93
C ILE A 97 -6.86 -6.57 3.67
N ALA A 98 -7.56 -5.68 2.96
CA ALA A 98 -8.23 -4.54 3.56
C ALA A 98 -9.35 -4.94 4.53
N SER A 99 -10.09 -6.03 4.26
CA SER A 99 -11.12 -6.53 5.17
C SER A 99 -10.52 -7.18 6.41
N VAL A 100 -9.41 -7.94 6.31
CA VAL A 100 -8.77 -8.50 7.52
C VAL A 100 -8.21 -7.40 8.41
N ILE A 101 -7.64 -6.35 7.82
CA ILE A 101 -7.16 -5.18 8.56
C ILE A 101 -8.35 -4.39 9.12
N GLY A 102 -9.39 -4.18 8.33
CA GLY A 102 -10.60 -3.47 8.74
C GLY A 102 -11.32 -4.15 9.89
N ASP A 103 -11.48 -5.46 9.84
CA ASP A 103 -12.11 -6.25 10.91
C ASP A 103 -11.23 -6.28 12.17
N ALA A 104 -9.89 -6.34 12.04
CA ALA A 104 -9.00 -6.24 13.20
C ALA A 104 -9.04 -4.85 13.85
N VAL A 105 -9.15 -3.78 13.06
CA VAL A 105 -9.27 -2.40 13.54
C VAL A 105 -10.66 -2.15 14.13
N GLU A 106 -11.72 -2.68 13.52
CA GLU A 106 -13.09 -2.55 14.01
C GLU A 106 -13.33 -3.41 15.25
N GLU A 107 -12.75 -4.60 15.37
CA GLU A 107 -12.80 -5.42 16.60
C GLU A 107 -12.04 -4.73 17.75
N SER A 108 -10.94 -4.04 17.43
CA SER A 108 -10.23 -3.17 18.39
C SER A 108 -11.07 -1.95 18.80
N ARG A 109 -11.82 -1.35 17.85
CA ARG A 109 -12.72 -0.20 18.12
C ARG A 109 -14.02 -0.58 18.81
N SER A 110 -14.56 -1.76 18.53
CA SER A 110 -15.82 -2.27 19.11
C SER A 110 -15.58 -2.87 20.50
N SER A 111 -14.37 -3.39 20.76
CA SER A 111 -13.89 -3.65 22.13
C SER A 111 -13.52 -2.36 22.87
N ALA A 112 -13.26 -1.26 22.17
CA ALA A 112 -13.21 0.08 22.72
C ALA A 112 -14.61 0.70 22.82
N SER A 113 -15.48 0.13 23.67
CA SER A 113 -16.50 0.97 24.34
C SER A 113 -15.81 2.22 24.91
N PRO A 114 -16.46 3.39 24.99
CA PRO A 114 -15.83 4.62 25.47
C PRO A 114 -15.15 4.30 26.79
N VAL A 115 -13.82 4.22 26.77
CA VAL A 115 -13.03 3.90 27.94
C VAL A 115 -13.38 4.98 28.94
N PRO A 116 -14.09 4.68 30.05
CA PRO A 116 -14.10 5.59 31.18
C PRO A 116 -12.63 5.82 31.47
N LEU A 117 -12.21 7.10 31.55
CA LEU A 117 -10.85 7.54 31.87
C LEU A 117 -10.18 6.47 32.74
N PRO A 118 -9.05 5.87 32.32
CA PRO A 118 -8.34 4.97 33.21
C PRO A 118 -8.11 5.74 34.50
N GLU A 119 -8.73 5.30 35.60
CA GLU A 119 -8.20 5.61 36.91
C GLU A 119 -6.72 5.16 36.86
N PRO A 120 -5.77 5.98 37.35
CA PRO A 120 -4.34 5.68 37.20
C PRO A 120 -4.05 4.33 37.88
N GLN A 121 -4.01 3.27 37.07
CA GLN A 121 -3.76 1.89 37.49
C GLN A 121 -2.34 1.55 37.06
N GLY A 122 -1.40 2.19 37.74
CA GLY A 122 0.01 1.89 37.68
C GLY A 122 0.61 2.42 38.96
N THR A 123 1.02 1.52 39.85
CA THR A 123 2.16 1.83 40.72
C THR A 123 3.34 2.06 39.78
N GLY A 124 3.51 3.30 39.33
CA GLY A 124 4.58 3.68 38.42
C GLY A 124 5.92 3.24 38.99
N SER A 125 6.79 2.73 38.13
CA SER A 125 8.19 2.62 38.51
C SER A 125 8.72 4.04 38.73
N PRO A 126 9.66 4.25 39.67
CA PRO A 126 10.23 5.58 39.94
C PRO A 126 10.92 6.21 38.72
N ASP A 127 11.14 5.45 37.65
CA ASP A 127 11.78 5.90 36.42
C ASP A 127 10.78 6.24 35.30
N ASP A 128 9.48 5.98 35.48
CA ASP A 128 8.46 6.23 34.45
C ASP A 128 8.28 7.74 34.22
N VAL A 129 7.99 8.12 32.97
CA VAL A 129 7.89 9.53 32.55
C VAL A 129 6.45 9.86 32.20
N GLU A 130 5.89 10.87 32.85
CA GLU A 130 4.55 11.40 32.55
C GLU A 130 4.63 12.40 31.39
N VAL A 131 3.92 12.10 30.31
CA VAL A 131 3.91 12.94 29.10
C VAL A 131 2.51 13.41 28.79
N THR A 132 2.36 14.72 28.62
CA THR A 132 1.11 15.34 28.17
C THR A 132 1.25 15.81 26.73
N TYR A 133 0.38 15.31 25.87
CA TYR A 133 0.23 15.77 24.49
C TYR A 133 -0.93 16.74 24.39
N GLU A 134 -0.69 17.94 23.88
CA GLU A 134 -1.71 18.97 23.69
C GLU A 134 -1.75 19.42 22.23
N ILE A 135 -2.95 19.48 21.66
CA ILE A 135 -3.20 20.14 20.38
C ILE A 135 -4.28 21.20 20.59
N THR A 136 -3.99 22.42 20.19
CA THR A 136 -4.91 23.56 20.21
C THR A 136 -5.03 24.16 18.82
N GLY A 137 -6.05 24.97 18.60
CA GLY A 137 -6.25 25.59 17.29
C GLY A 137 -7.69 25.98 17.01
N THR A 138 -7.93 26.36 15.76
CA THR A 138 -9.23 26.83 15.26
C THR A 138 -9.99 25.79 14.44
N ALA A 139 -9.42 24.59 14.23
CA ALA A 139 -10.08 23.52 13.49
C ALA A 139 -11.30 22.97 14.26
N THR A 140 -12.40 22.70 13.53
CA THR A 140 -13.62 22.10 14.11
C THR A 140 -13.37 20.71 14.68
N SER A 141 -12.49 19.95 14.03
CA SER A 141 -12.01 18.67 14.51
C SER A 141 -10.57 18.41 14.07
N VAL A 142 -9.89 17.55 14.82
CA VAL A 142 -8.52 17.12 14.57
C VAL A 142 -8.44 15.60 14.59
N THR A 143 -7.63 15.04 13.69
CA THR A 143 -7.07 13.70 13.88
C THR A 143 -5.73 13.86 14.57
N ALA A 144 -5.61 13.31 15.78
CA ALA A 144 -4.42 13.37 16.61
C ALA A 144 -3.74 12.00 16.64
N SER A 145 -2.43 11.95 16.48
CA SER A 145 -1.62 10.74 16.62
C SER A 145 -0.43 11.03 17.53
N TRP A 146 -0.17 10.15 18.50
CA TRP A 146 0.84 10.36 19.53
C TRP A 146 1.58 9.08 19.90
N THR A 147 2.80 9.21 20.44
CA THR A 147 3.55 8.08 21.00
C THR A 147 2.95 7.60 22.31
N SER A 148 2.69 6.30 22.42
CA SER A 148 2.19 5.63 23.61
C SER A 148 3.04 4.40 23.94
N ALA A 149 2.80 3.78 25.09
CA ALA A 149 3.42 2.53 25.47
C ALA A 149 2.45 1.61 26.21
N VAL A 150 2.64 0.30 26.05
CA VAL A 150 1.93 -0.74 26.81
C VAL A 150 2.99 -1.65 27.43
N GLY A 151 3.21 -1.50 28.73
CA GLY A 151 4.42 -2.05 29.36
C GLY A 151 5.67 -1.40 28.75
N ASP A 152 6.67 -2.22 28.41
CA ASP A 152 7.93 -1.75 27.80
C ASP A 152 7.86 -1.54 26.27
N VAL A 153 6.69 -1.74 25.66
CA VAL A 153 6.53 -1.68 24.20
C VAL A 153 5.98 -0.32 23.78
N PHE A 154 6.78 0.45 23.05
CA PHE A 154 6.37 1.71 22.46
C PHE A 154 5.57 1.52 21.16
N GLY A 155 4.59 2.37 20.96
CA GLY A 155 3.71 2.39 19.79
C GLY A 155 3.23 3.79 19.45
N ILE A 156 2.28 3.84 18.53
CA ILE A 156 1.60 5.07 18.12
C ILE A 156 0.09 4.82 18.24
N ASP A 157 -0.58 5.65 19.02
CA ASP A 157 -2.04 5.69 19.08
C ASP A 157 -2.58 6.83 18.22
N GLN A 158 -3.87 6.75 17.90
CA GLN A 158 -4.57 7.78 17.14
C GLN A 158 -6.01 7.94 17.64
N ALA A 159 -6.51 9.18 17.59
CA ALA A 159 -7.91 9.52 17.77
C ALA A 159 -8.37 10.43 16.63
N ASP A 160 -9.48 10.05 16.00
CA ASP A 160 -10.07 10.78 14.89
C ASP A 160 -11.22 11.67 15.36
N GLY A 161 -11.44 12.79 14.65
CA GLY A 161 -12.61 13.64 14.86
C GLY A 161 -12.69 14.30 16.24
N GLN A 162 -11.55 14.50 16.90
CA GLN A 162 -11.50 15.07 18.25
C GLN A 162 -11.75 16.57 18.20
N THR A 163 -12.49 17.09 19.17
CA THR A 163 -12.68 18.53 19.36
C THR A 163 -11.44 19.15 20.00
N LEU A 164 -11.15 20.42 19.67
CA LEU A 164 -10.07 21.18 20.30
C LEU A 164 -10.58 21.94 21.56
N PRO A 165 -9.74 22.12 22.59
CA PRO A 165 -8.37 21.59 22.71
C PRO A 165 -8.37 20.08 22.97
N PHE A 166 -7.46 19.38 22.30
CA PHE A 166 -7.21 17.96 22.53
C PHE A 166 -6.05 17.82 23.51
N THR A 167 -6.26 17.06 24.59
CA THR A 167 -5.22 16.77 25.59
C THR A 167 -5.21 15.27 25.87
N ARG A 168 -4.01 14.68 25.89
CA ARG A 168 -3.81 13.28 26.25
C ARG A 168 -2.60 13.13 27.15
N GLU A 169 -2.82 12.57 28.33
CA GLU A 169 -1.79 12.18 29.28
C GLU A 169 -1.46 10.70 29.09
N VAL A 170 -0.17 10.38 29.04
CA VAL A 170 0.34 9.01 28.98
C VAL A 170 1.52 8.85 29.91
N VAL A 171 1.66 7.65 30.47
CA VAL A 171 2.84 7.26 31.24
C VAL A 171 3.69 6.38 30.33
N LEU A 172 4.94 6.77 30.11
CA LEU A 172 5.88 6.04 29.28
C LEU A 172 6.91 5.32 30.17
N PRO A 173 7.28 4.07 29.83
CA PRO A 173 8.24 3.31 30.61
C PRO A 173 9.60 4.01 30.56
N GLY A 174 10.24 4.11 31.73
CA GLY A 174 11.54 4.76 31.91
C GLY A 174 12.76 3.97 31.43
N GLY A 175 13.93 4.44 31.85
CA GLY A 175 15.21 3.74 31.65
C GLY A 175 15.71 3.72 30.20
N SER A 176 16.63 2.79 29.90
CA SER A 176 17.34 2.77 28.60
C SER A 176 16.45 2.55 27.39
N ALA A 177 15.26 1.95 27.58
CA ALA A 177 14.29 1.79 26.50
C ALA A 177 13.74 3.14 26.03
N PHE A 178 13.56 4.10 26.96
CA PHE A 178 13.13 5.47 26.68
C PHE A 178 14.25 6.30 26.05
N ASP A 179 15.51 6.08 26.41
CA ASP A 179 16.68 6.88 25.97
C ASP A 179 16.79 6.97 24.45
N ASP A 180 16.43 5.89 23.76
CA ASP A 180 16.49 5.80 22.30
C ASP A 180 15.16 6.21 21.63
N GLN A 181 14.13 6.57 22.40
CA GLN A 181 12.82 6.92 21.86
C GLN A 181 12.72 8.40 21.45
N ARG A 182 11.87 8.58 20.45
CA ARG A 182 11.50 9.89 19.94
C ARG A 182 9.98 10.05 20.03
N LEU A 183 9.56 10.88 20.96
CA LEU A 183 8.16 11.21 21.15
C LEU A 183 7.68 12.04 19.97
N THR A 184 6.53 11.66 19.44
CA THR A 184 5.91 12.32 18.30
C THR A 184 4.46 12.63 18.64
N LEU A 185 4.04 13.84 18.30
CA LEU A 185 2.64 14.28 18.31
C LEU A 185 2.33 14.95 16.98
N VAL A 186 1.34 14.42 16.27
CA VAL A 186 0.86 14.96 15.00
C VAL A 186 -0.62 15.29 15.12
N GLY A 187 -1.00 16.49 14.69
CA GLY A 187 -2.38 16.92 14.57
C GLY A 187 -2.69 17.32 13.13
N VAL A 188 -3.74 16.75 12.54
CA VAL A 188 -4.21 17.11 11.21
C VAL A 188 -5.63 17.64 11.30
N GLY A 189 -5.83 18.89 10.89
CA GLY A 189 -7.12 19.55 10.86
C GLY A 189 -7.99 19.08 9.71
N GLY A 190 -9.25 19.51 9.72
CA GLY A 190 -10.19 19.29 8.62
C GLY A 190 -9.78 19.98 7.32
N THR A 191 -10.63 19.88 6.30
CA THR A 191 -10.37 20.47 4.97
C THR A 191 -10.49 21.99 4.95
N GLU A 192 -11.06 22.59 5.99
CA GLU A 192 -11.20 24.03 6.14
C GLU A 192 -9.86 24.68 6.55
N PRO A 193 -9.60 25.92 6.12
CA PRO A 193 -8.44 26.68 6.62
C PRO A 193 -8.50 26.78 8.14
N SER A 194 -7.42 26.39 8.81
CA SER A 194 -7.31 26.43 10.26
C SER A 194 -5.87 26.71 10.69
N ASP A 195 -5.74 27.07 11.96
CA ASP A 195 -4.47 27.20 12.67
C ASP A 195 -4.42 26.09 13.71
N LEU A 196 -3.30 25.38 13.79
CA LEU A 196 -3.05 24.35 14.80
C LEU A 196 -1.73 24.64 15.51
N SER A 197 -1.68 24.40 16.81
CA SER A 197 -0.47 24.35 17.62
C SER A 197 -0.43 23.01 18.35
N CYS A 198 0.73 22.36 18.38
CA CYS A 198 0.96 21.18 19.21
C CYS A 198 2.00 21.48 20.27
N ARG A 199 1.89 20.78 21.41
CA ARG A 199 2.83 20.84 22.51
C ARG A 199 3.02 19.46 23.10
N ILE A 200 4.26 19.12 23.43
CA ILE A 200 4.58 17.95 24.25
C ILE A 200 5.11 18.49 25.57
N LEU A 201 4.46 18.11 26.66
CA LEU A 201 4.83 18.48 28.01
C LEU A 201 5.29 17.24 28.78
N VAL A 202 6.23 17.44 29.70
CA VAL A 202 6.68 16.44 30.68
C VAL A 202 6.67 17.12 32.04
N ASP A 203 5.99 16.52 33.01
CA ASP A 203 5.77 17.12 34.34
C ASP A 203 5.28 18.58 34.25
N ASP A 204 4.25 18.83 33.44
CA ASP A 204 3.69 20.17 33.14
C ASP A 204 4.65 21.18 32.47
N ARG A 205 5.88 20.78 32.11
CA ARG A 205 6.86 21.64 31.40
C ARG A 205 6.84 21.36 29.91
N VAL A 206 6.73 22.42 29.12
CA VAL A 206 6.68 22.32 27.65
C VAL A 206 8.08 22.02 27.12
N VAL A 207 8.24 20.84 26.54
CA VAL A 207 9.50 20.37 25.97
C VAL A 207 9.65 20.85 24.53
N VAL A 208 8.56 20.75 23.76
CA VAL A 208 8.52 21.21 22.37
C VAL A 208 7.15 21.79 22.06
N GLU A 209 7.14 22.84 21.25
CA GLU A 209 5.94 23.48 20.72
C GLU A 209 6.17 23.84 19.25
N SER A 210 5.13 23.64 18.44
CA SER A 210 5.15 23.95 17.01
C SER A 210 3.76 24.36 16.56
N SER A 211 3.68 25.21 15.54
CA SER A 211 2.41 25.67 14.98
C SER A 211 2.42 25.67 13.46
N ALA A 212 1.25 25.46 12.88
CA ALA A 212 1.03 25.42 11.44
C ALA A 212 -0.34 25.99 11.08
N SER A 213 -0.42 26.63 9.92
CA SER A 213 -1.67 27.20 9.41
C SER A 213 -1.84 26.94 7.92
N GLY A 214 -3.09 26.86 7.47
CA GLY A 214 -3.43 26.65 6.06
C GLY A 214 -4.65 25.77 5.85
N GLN A 215 -4.95 25.46 4.58
CA GLN A 215 -5.94 24.43 4.25
C GLN A 215 -5.40 23.06 4.63
N ALA A 216 -6.19 22.26 5.34
CA ALA A 216 -5.72 20.99 5.92
C ALA A 216 -4.44 21.17 6.74
N ALA A 217 -4.44 22.18 7.63
CA ALA A 217 -3.32 22.46 8.51
C ALA A 217 -2.89 21.20 9.25
N ALA A 218 -1.58 20.92 9.22
CA ALA A 218 -0.99 19.79 9.88
C ALA A 218 0.20 20.26 10.71
N VAL A 219 0.18 19.91 11.99
CA VAL A 219 1.22 20.27 12.95
C VAL A 219 1.93 19.00 13.41
N SER A 220 3.24 19.11 13.64
CA SER A 220 4.07 18.00 14.12
C SER A 220 5.03 18.51 15.19
N CYS A 221 4.99 17.86 16.34
CA CYS A 221 5.87 18.07 17.48
C CYS A 221 6.67 16.80 17.69
N VAL A 222 7.98 16.96 17.83
CA VAL A 222 8.90 15.85 17.99
C VAL A 222 9.87 16.22 19.09
N ALA A 223 9.98 15.36 20.10
CA ALA A 223 10.94 15.51 21.20
C ALA A 223 11.70 14.20 21.39
N THR A 224 12.97 14.30 21.74
CA THR A 224 13.83 13.16 22.09
C THR A 224 13.91 13.00 23.60
N ALA A 225 14.17 11.79 24.08
CA ALA A 225 14.38 11.55 25.50
C ALA A 225 15.53 12.38 26.10
N ALA A 226 16.54 12.74 25.31
CA ALA A 226 17.62 13.62 25.73
C ALA A 226 17.15 15.06 26.03
N GLU A 227 16.24 15.60 25.21
CA GLU A 227 15.65 16.93 25.44
C GLU A 227 14.76 16.94 26.68
N ILE A 228 14.09 15.82 26.95
CA ILE A 228 13.22 15.66 28.12
C ILE A 228 14.04 15.64 29.42
N ARG A 229 15.12 14.84 29.47
CA ARG A 229 15.98 14.77 30.66
C ARG A 229 16.80 16.02 30.91
N GLY A 230 17.15 16.77 29.86
CA GLY A 230 17.86 18.05 30.01
C GLY A 230 17.06 19.13 30.74
N LEU A 231 15.79 18.87 31.08
CA LEU A 231 14.97 19.75 31.92
C LEU A 231 15.20 19.52 33.42
N ASP A 232 15.79 18.39 33.83
CA ASP A 232 16.01 18.04 35.25
C ASP A 232 17.39 18.48 35.79
N ASP A 233 18.29 18.94 34.90
CA ASP A 233 19.60 19.54 35.22
C ASP A 233 19.53 21.07 35.40
#